data_AF-A0A9D2FDA8-F1
#
_entry.id   AF-A0A9D2FDA8-F1
#
_cell.length_a   1.000
_cell.length_b   1.000
_cell.length_c   1.000
_cell.angle_alpha   90.00
_cell.angle_beta   90.00
_cell.angle_gamma   90.00
#
_symmetry.space_group_name_H-M   'P 1'
#
loop_
_entity.id
_entity.type
_entity.pdbx_description
1 polymer ?
#
loop_
_entity_poly.entity_id
_entity_poly.type
_entity_poly.pdbx_seq_one_letter_code
_entity_poly.pdbx_strand_id
1 'polypeptide(L)'
;MKETPGSSNSFMDILEMETNYICSQRTLIEFLTKLPPCTANETARKKIIYFGKTMFYSTGYHINPVFAVNSQLEQIYEKDLIFIHELMQQFLNTKEYMLLPKHSAFNSEWKNSEIKWHVPYRFLPILSAYILSITPEKKGKLLSASKFIKRFNENLDEANEIYGQLQEFEIVSHWKVLEEWKNNFLGFQYFSTLQTIYQTYSKTIEQRKSLRCSIIELTCIFLECPDNSSIVTTYMHQLLLAFKKDLDDRFHSASCEVEKYDILFGTEKPYSIPEELSTVLRLFQNLFNDTEKFLSFISCYLRKHHIETSPFELAIDNLEPLNQRLEEFRSKINLELPSFSSELTEFFTNFHEQSKEPGNISLSKWNISTQQNHISYFSGLVEDHVKKLQKLFVKFYKNIEHASGPHPERYKTLTIETNYFSNLQNDIARLEKNLYKKVQTSFSCLPSIACVNSPGYLTTHWNNSFYSLENMSRLLHILATENDYHLPDDDIIQYLKKKKIIPQEITRMNRIQFIWLLQNLEILLD
;
A
#
# COMPACT_ATOMS: atom_id res chain seq x y z
N MET A 1 15.04 53.40 34.49
CA MET A 1 14.95 53.50 33.02
C MET A 1 14.95 52.08 32.49
N LYS A 2 13.86 51.66 31.83
CA LYS A 2 13.73 50.35 31.21
C LYS A 2 14.28 50.48 29.79
N GLU A 3 15.30 49.72 29.45
CA GLU A 3 15.67 49.47 28.06
C GLU A 3 14.78 48.34 27.53
N THR A 4 14.03 48.64 26.49
CA THR A 4 13.27 47.69 25.66
C THR A 4 14.25 46.88 24.80
N PRO A 5 14.10 45.54 24.68
CA PRO A 5 14.84 44.78 23.70
C PRO A 5 14.32 45.14 22.30
N GLY A 6 15.25 45.40 21.38
CA GLY A 6 14.99 45.84 20.02
C GLY A 6 14.12 44.87 19.23
N SER A 7 13.22 45.43 18.43
CA SER A 7 12.51 44.72 17.39
C SER A 7 13.50 44.20 16.35
N SER A 8 13.61 42.88 16.19
CA SER A 8 14.17 42.29 14.98
C SER A 8 13.21 42.61 13.83
N ASN A 9 13.44 43.71 13.12
CA ASN A 9 12.72 43.98 11.88
C ASN A 9 12.96 42.79 10.95
N SER A 10 11.89 42.16 10.45
CA SER A 10 12.04 41.10 9.47
C SER A 10 12.72 41.70 8.23
N PHE A 11 13.54 40.92 7.52
CA PHE A 11 14.19 41.40 6.29
C PHE A 11 13.16 41.87 5.23
N MET A 12 11.90 41.42 5.32
CA MET A 12 10.78 41.92 4.53
C MET A 12 10.32 43.34 4.94
N ASP A 13 10.48 43.71 6.21
CA ASP A 13 10.18 45.07 6.70
C ASP A 13 11.21 46.07 6.16
N ILE A 14 12.46 45.62 5.93
CA ILE A 14 13.50 46.38 5.23
C ILE A 14 13.17 46.55 3.73
N LEU A 15 12.46 45.59 3.13
CA LEU A 15 12.03 45.63 1.72
C LEU A 15 10.84 46.58 1.48
N GLU A 16 10.07 46.92 2.50
CA GLU A 16 8.88 47.80 2.41
C GLU A 16 9.22 49.30 2.42
N MET A 17 10.42 49.71 2.89
CA MET A 17 10.70 51.12 3.19
C MET A 17 10.93 52.05 1.98
N GLU A 18 11.21 51.54 0.77
CA GLU A 18 11.36 52.35 -0.45
C GLU A 18 10.98 51.59 -1.74
N THR A 19 9.69 51.34 -2.00
CA THR A 19 9.28 50.66 -3.25
C THR A 19 8.15 51.34 -4.01
N ASN A 20 8.34 51.50 -5.33
CA ASN A 20 7.25 51.74 -6.27
C ASN A 20 6.35 50.48 -6.33
N TYR A 21 5.03 50.66 -6.38
CA TYR A 21 4.06 49.56 -6.46
C TYR A 21 3.66 49.27 -7.91
N ILE A 22 3.15 48.05 -8.16
CA ILE A 22 2.39 47.74 -9.37
C ILE A 22 1.05 48.46 -9.28
N CYS A 23 0.97 49.67 -9.84
CA CYS A 23 -0.20 50.53 -9.73
C CYS A 23 -1.37 50.12 -10.66
N SER A 24 -1.18 49.17 -11.58
CA SER A 24 -2.25 48.74 -12.49
C SER A 24 -2.03 47.37 -13.14
N GLN A 25 -3.13 46.72 -13.55
CA GLN A 25 -3.09 45.52 -14.40
C GLN A 25 -2.37 45.78 -15.74
N ARG A 26 -2.39 47.02 -16.23
CA ARG A 26 -1.70 47.42 -17.46
C ARG A 26 -0.18 47.23 -17.33
N THR A 27 0.41 47.64 -16.22
CA THR A 27 1.85 47.47 -15.93
C THR A 27 2.25 45.99 -15.99
N LEU A 28 1.42 45.11 -15.42
CA LEU A 28 1.64 43.66 -15.44
C LEU A 28 1.53 43.08 -16.87
N ILE A 29 0.54 43.54 -17.66
CA ILE A 29 0.39 43.13 -19.06
C ILE A 29 1.61 43.54 -19.88
N GLU A 30 2.05 44.80 -19.76
CA GLU A 30 3.20 45.33 -20.49
C GLU A 30 4.47 44.52 -20.19
N PHE A 31 4.69 44.13 -18.93
CA PHE A 31 5.81 43.28 -18.56
C PHE A 31 5.66 41.84 -19.11
N LEU A 32 4.49 41.21 -18.94
CA LEU A 32 4.23 39.87 -19.48
C LEU A 32 4.43 39.79 -21.00
N THR A 33 4.12 40.86 -21.74
CA THR A 33 4.33 40.89 -23.20
C THR A 33 5.78 40.92 -23.65
N LYS A 34 6.72 41.20 -22.73
CA LYS A 34 8.15 41.10 -22.99
C LYS A 34 8.66 39.67 -22.82
N LEU A 35 7.89 38.77 -22.19
CA LEU A 35 8.26 37.39 -21.98
C LEU A 35 7.89 36.49 -23.17
N PRO A 36 8.81 35.65 -23.68
CA PRO A 36 8.56 34.76 -24.83
C PRO A 36 7.28 33.92 -24.75
N PRO A 37 6.89 33.35 -23.58
CA PRO A 37 5.65 32.57 -23.46
C PRO A 37 4.36 33.38 -23.62
N CYS A 38 4.45 34.72 -23.73
CA CYS A 38 3.29 35.60 -23.65
C CYS A 38 3.44 36.91 -24.45
N THR A 39 3.83 36.87 -25.72
CA THR A 39 4.09 38.09 -26.53
C THR A 39 2.87 38.93 -26.94
N ALA A 40 1.65 38.43 -26.75
CA ALA A 40 0.41 39.13 -27.15
C ALA A 40 -0.40 39.64 -25.94
N ASN A 41 -0.87 40.88 -26.01
CA ASN A 41 -1.72 41.52 -24.99
C ASN A 41 -2.96 40.68 -24.61
N GLU A 42 -3.60 40.06 -25.59
CA GLU A 42 -4.79 39.22 -25.34
C GLU A 42 -4.43 37.96 -24.54
N THR A 43 -3.28 37.34 -24.85
CA THR A 43 -2.76 36.17 -24.12
C THR A 43 -2.40 36.54 -22.69
N ALA A 44 -1.75 37.69 -22.47
CA ALA A 44 -1.42 38.20 -21.14
C ALA A 44 -2.69 38.42 -20.30
N ARG A 45 -3.72 39.04 -20.89
CA ARG A 45 -5.02 39.23 -20.23
C ARG A 45 -5.66 37.92 -19.81
N LYS A 46 -5.67 36.91 -20.69
CA LYS A 46 -6.23 35.58 -20.39
C LYS A 46 -5.49 34.89 -19.25
N LYS A 47 -4.16 34.99 -19.22
CA LYS A 47 -3.34 34.39 -18.14
C LYS A 47 -3.54 35.09 -16.80
N ILE A 48 -3.63 36.42 -16.78
CA ILE A 48 -3.94 37.19 -15.55
C ILE A 48 -5.34 36.83 -15.02
N ILE A 49 -6.33 36.75 -15.91
CA ILE A 49 -7.69 36.30 -15.59
C ILE A 49 -7.66 34.92 -14.93
N TYR A 50 -6.95 33.99 -15.56
CA TYR A 50 -6.82 32.63 -15.07
C TYR A 50 -6.13 32.57 -13.71
N PHE A 51 -5.06 33.34 -13.51
CA PHE A 51 -4.40 33.51 -12.21
C PHE A 51 -5.35 34.03 -11.14
N GLY A 52 -6.09 35.11 -11.42
CA GLY A 52 -7.05 35.67 -10.49
C GLY A 52 -8.12 34.65 -10.09
N LYS A 53 -8.58 33.85 -11.06
CA LYS A 53 -9.52 32.75 -10.83
C LYS A 53 -8.91 31.67 -9.93
N THR A 54 -7.67 31.24 -10.19
CA THR A 54 -6.98 30.25 -9.36
C THR A 54 -6.79 30.75 -7.92
N MET A 55 -6.30 31.98 -7.72
CA MET A 55 -6.13 32.57 -6.39
C MET A 55 -7.47 32.70 -5.65
N PHE A 56 -8.54 33.11 -6.36
CA PHE A 56 -9.88 33.24 -5.80
C PHE A 56 -10.45 31.92 -5.27
N TYR A 57 -10.25 30.81 -6.00
CA TYR A 57 -10.75 29.51 -5.54
C TYR A 57 -9.82 28.83 -4.52
N SER A 58 -8.53 29.16 -4.51
CA SER A 58 -7.56 28.58 -3.56
C SER A 58 -7.73 29.08 -2.12
N THR A 59 -8.67 30.01 -1.87
CA THR A 59 -8.99 30.51 -0.53
C THR A 59 -9.70 29.44 0.32
N GLY A 60 -9.02 28.90 1.33
CA GLY A 60 -9.65 28.20 2.45
C GLY A 60 -9.72 26.67 2.33
N TYR A 61 -8.72 26.02 1.75
CA TYR A 61 -8.82 24.61 1.36
C TYR A 61 -9.00 23.63 2.53
N HIS A 62 -8.61 23.99 3.75
CA HIS A 62 -8.81 23.09 4.89
C HIS A 62 -10.29 22.98 5.35
N ILE A 63 -11.20 23.84 4.89
CA ILE A 63 -12.63 23.84 5.30
C ILE A 63 -13.60 24.21 4.17
N ASN A 64 -13.14 24.56 2.96
CA ASN A 64 -14.00 25.08 1.89
C ASN A 64 -14.33 24.05 0.79
N PRO A 65 -15.53 23.43 0.79
CA PRO A 65 -15.96 22.44 -0.20
C PRO A 65 -16.12 23.00 -1.63
N VAL A 66 -16.03 24.32 -1.85
CA VAL A 66 -16.23 24.96 -3.17
C VAL A 66 -15.13 24.63 -4.17
N PHE A 67 -13.88 24.42 -3.73
CA PHE A 67 -12.79 23.97 -4.62
C PHE A 67 -13.02 22.52 -5.10
N ALA A 68 -13.56 21.66 -4.22
CA ALA A 68 -13.91 20.28 -4.53
C ALA A 68 -15.20 20.17 -5.39
N VAL A 69 -16.13 21.12 -5.28
CA VAL A 69 -17.41 21.13 -6.01
C VAL A 69 -17.33 21.84 -7.36
N ASN A 70 -16.55 22.92 -7.52
CA ASN A 70 -16.33 23.61 -8.81
C ASN A 70 -15.17 22.99 -9.63
N SER A 71 -14.97 21.67 -9.46
CA SER A 71 -13.87 20.77 -9.85
C SER A 71 -13.50 20.65 -11.34
N GLN A 72 -13.69 21.71 -12.14
CA GLN A 72 -12.91 21.81 -13.38
C GLN A 72 -11.40 21.93 -13.09
N LEU A 73 -10.99 22.33 -11.87
CA LEU A 73 -9.58 22.43 -11.47
C LEU A 73 -8.98 21.13 -10.93
N GLU A 74 -9.72 20.23 -10.28
CA GLU A 74 -9.20 18.89 -9.89
C GLU A 74 -8.88 18.00 -11.10
N GLN A 75 -9.53 18.27 -12.24
CA GLN A 75 -9.19 17.64 -13.53
C GLN A 75 -7.92 18.23 -14.17
N ILE A 76 -7.48 19.40 -13.69
CA ILE A 76 -6.37 20.20 -14.25
C ILE A 76 -5.15 20.22 -13.32
N TYR A 77 -5.30 20.01 -12.01
CA TYR A 77 -4.21 20.06 -11.03
C TYR A 77 -4.11 18.81 -10.15
N GLU A 78 -2.88 18.34 -9.96
CA GLU A 78 -2.58 17.36 -8.93
C GLU A 78 -2.87 17.92 -7.53
N LYS A 79 -3.35 17.08 -6.61
CA LYS A 79 -3.83 17.51 -5.29
C LYS A 79 -2.80 18.32 -4.49
N ASP A 80 -1.52 18.05 -4.67
CA ASP A 80 -0.46 18.74 -3.92
C ASP A 80 -0.11 20.12 -4.50
N LEU A 81 -0.45 20.40 -5.77
CA LEU A 81 -0.26 21.72 -6.37
C LEU A 81 -1.22 22.76 -5.79
N ILE A 82 -2.38 22.30 -5.27
CA ILE A 82 -3.34 23.15 -4.57
C ILE A 82 -2.69 23.81 -3.35
N PHE A 83 -1.85 23.07 -2.63
CA PHE A 83 -1.15 23.59 -1.44
C PHE A 83 -0.19 24.73 -1.79
N ILE A 84 0.49 24.67 -2.94
CA ILE A 84 1.34 25.76 -3.43
C ILE A 84 0.51 27.00 -3.81
N HIS A 85 -0.71 26.81 -4.34
CA HIS A 85 -1.61 27.91 -4.64
C HIS A 85 -2.18 28.57 -3.39
N GLU A 86 -2.46 27.78 -2.35
CA GLU A 86 -2.86 28.28 -1.05
C GLU A 86 -1.79 29.16 -0.41
N LEU A 87 -0.52 28.73 -0.40
CA LEU A 87 0.60 29.55 0.10
C LEU A 87 0.75 30.87 -0.67
N MET A 88 0.64 30.84 -2.00
CA MET A 88 0.69 32.05 -2.82
C MET A 88 -0.48 33.00 -2.48
N GLN A 89 -1.68 32.46 -2.31
CA GLN A 89 -2.85 33.24 -1.94
C GLN A 89 -2.69 33.87 -0.55
N GLN A 90 -2.21 33.11 0.43
CA GLN A 90 -1.92 33.60 1.78
C GLN A 90 -0.92 34.76 1.73
N PHE A 91 0.20 34.60 1.01
CA PHE A 91 1.20 35.66 0.84
C PHE A 91 0.60 36.95 0.27
N LEU A 92 -0.20 36.85 -0.80
CA LEU A 92 -0.82 38.01 -1.44
C LEU A 92 -1.87 38.70 -0.55
N ASN A 93 -2.56 37.93 0.29
CA ASN A 93 -3.64 38.42 1.16
C ASN A 93 -3.10 39.03 2.46
N THR A 94 -2.15 38.36 3.14
CA THR A 94 -1.55 38.84 4.39
C THR A 94 -0.87 40.20 4.21
N LYS A 95 -0.27 40.45 3.04
CA LYS A 95 0.38 41.71 2.71
C LYS A 95 -0.50 42.70 1.94
N GLU A 96 -1.79 42.39 1.78
CA GLU A 96 -2.76 43.19 1.00
C GLU A 96 -2.33 43.50 -0.46
N TYR A 97 -1.35 42.76 -0.98
CA TYR A 97 -0.80 42.92 -2.32
C TYR A 97 -1.81 42.59 -3.42
N MET A 98 -2.76 41.71 -3.13
CA MET A 98 -3.89 41.45 -4.00
C MET A 98 -5.17 41.42 -3.17
N LEU A 99 -6.06 42.38 -3.41
CA LEU A 99 -7.37 42.39 -2.79
C LEU A 99 -8.34 41.62 -3.69
N LEU A 100 -8.75 40.45 -3.22
CA LEU A 100 -9.82 39.66 -3.82
C LEU A 100 -11.18 40.12 -3.25
N PRO A 101 -12.26 40.06 -4.04
CA PRO A 101 -13.59 40.35 -3.54
C PRO A 101 -13.96 39.41 -2.38
N LYS A 102 -14.65 39.96 -1.37
CA LYS A 102 -15.06 39.21 -0.18
C LYS A 102 -15.97 38.04 -0.57
N HIS A 103 -15.61 36.84 -0.14
CA HIS A 103 -16.48 35.66 -0.20
C HIS A 103 -17.72 35.90 0.64
N SER A 104 -18.89 36.02 0.01
CA SER A 104 -20.15 36.25 0.71
C SER A 104 -20.98 34.97 0.90
N ALA A 105 -20.71 33.89 0.15
CA ALA A 105 -21.34 32.58 0.31
C ALA A 105 -20.62 31.46 -0.47
N PHE A 106 -20.99 30.19 -0.20
CA PHE A 106 -20.53 28.97 -0.89
C PHE A 106 -20.70 28.96 -2.43
N ASN A 107 -21.53 29.84 -3.00
CA ASN A 107 -21.79 29.91 -4.45
C ASN A 107 -21.24 31.20 -5.10
N SER A 108 -20.22 31.82 -4.50
CA SER A 108 -19.66 33.08 -5.01
C SER A 108 -19.01 32.87 -6.39
N GLU A 109 -19.53 33.54 -7.41
CA GLU A 109 -18.96 33.50 -8.76
C GLU A 109 -17.78 34.47 -8.90
N TRP A 110 -16.70 34.03 -9.54
CA TRP A 110 -15.54 34.86 -9.83
C TRP A 110 -15.88 35.98 -10.84
N LYS A 111 -15.58 37.24 -10.48
CA LYS A 111 -15.70 38.42 -11.36
C LYS A 111 -14.35 39.09 -11.56
N ASN A 112 -13.95 39.26 -12.81
CA ASN A 112 -12.63 39.79 -13.17
C ASN A 112 -12.42 41.27 -12.81
N SER A 113 -13.49 42.07 -12.73
CA SER A 113 -13.44 43.53 -12.54
C SER A 113 -13.05 43.99 -11.14
N GLU A 114 -12.79 43.06 -10.22
CA GLU A 114 -12.72 43.34 -8.77
C GLU A 114 -11.31 43.18 -8.17
N ILE A 115 -10.31 42.76 -8.96
CA ILE A 115 -8.93 42.57 -8.46
C ILE A 115 -8.20 43.92 -8.39
N LYS A 116 -7.75 44.28 -7.20
CA LYS A 116 -6.82 45.41 -7.00
C LYS A 116 -5.41 44.89 -6.73
N TRP A 117 -4.43 45.49 -7.42
CA TRP A 117 -3.02 45.14 -7.32
C TRP A 117 -2.27 46.19 -6.52
N HIS A 118 -1.55 45.76 -5.48
CA HIS A 118 -0.68 46.57 -4.64
C HIS A 118 0.63 45.82 -4.36
N VAL A 119 1.06 44.96 -5.30
CA VAL A 119 2.30 44.19 -5.19
C VAL A 119 3.49 45.15 -5.43
N PRO A 120 4.55 45.13 -4.61
CA PRO A 120 5.74 45.93 -4.88
C PRO A 120 6.37 45.58 -6.24
N TYR A 121 6.84 46.58 -6.99
CA TYR A 121 7.40 46.40 -8.33
C TYR A 121 8.56 45.40 -8.35
N ARG A 122 9.30 45.28 -7.24
CA ARG A 122 10.38 44.30 -7.04
C ARG A 122 9.91 42.84 -7.12
N PHE A 123 8.64 42.53 -6.88
CA PHE A 123 8.10 41.17 -7.03
C PHE A 123 7.55 40.88 -8.43
N LEU A 124 7.65 41.84 -9.37
CA LEU A 124 7.13 41.69 -10.73
C LEU A 124 7.69 40.45 -11.47
N PRO A 125 8.98 40.07 -11.36
CA PRO A 125 9.49 38.86 -11.99
C PRO A 125 8.84 37.58 -11.47
N ILE A 126 8.75 37.44 -10.13
CA ILE A 126 8.10 36.31 -9.45
C ILE A 126 6.64 36.18 -9.86
N LEU A 127 5.89 37.29 -9.78
CA LEU A 127 4.47 37.29 -10.05
C LEU A 127 4.22 36.89 -11.51
N SER A 128 5.03 37.40 -12.43
CA SER A 128 4.97 37.07 -13.85
C SER A 128 5.29 35.60 -14.10
N ALA A 129 6.37 35.09 -13.53
CA ALA A 129 6.75 33.68 -13.64
C ALA A 129 5.64 32.74 -13.11
N TYR A 130 5.01 33.09 -11.99
CA TYR A 130 3.90 32.33 -11.43
C TYR A 130 2.69 32.31 -12.37
N ILE A 131 2.26 33.48 -12.86
CA ILE A 131 1.12 33.63 -13.78
C ILE A 131 1.32 32.79 -15.04
N LEU A 132 2.53 32.77 -15.60
CA LEU A 132 2.84 31.98 -16.78
C LEU A 132 2.78 30.47 -16.50
N SER A 133 3.21 30.04 -15.31
CA SER A 133 3.43 28.64 -14.95
C SER A 133 2.17 27.88 -14.54
N ILE A 134 1.18 28.56 -13.96
CA ILE A 134 -0.08 27.93 -13.54
C ILE A 134 -1.01 27.56 -14.69
N THR A 135 -0.81 28.16 -15.87
CA THR A 135 -1.72 27.98 -17.01
C THR A 135 -1.41 26.64 -17.70
N PRO A 136 -2.37 25.70 -17.81
CA PRO A 136 -2.13 24.42 -18.50
C PRO A 136 -1.89 24.63 -20.01
N GLU A 137 -0.88 23.95 -20.57
CA GLU A 137 -0.52 24.02 -22.00
C GLU A 137 -1.58 23.40 -22.93
N LYS A 138 -2.36 22.44 -22.43
CA LYS A 138 -3.42 21.75 -23.18
C LYS A 138 -4.64 21.55 -22.29
N LYS A 139 -5.83 21.85 -22.82
CA LYS A 139 -7.11 21.53 -22.16
C LYS A 139 -7.15 20.04 -21.81
N GLY A 140 -7.50 19.72 -20.57
CA GLY A 140 -7.70 18.35 -20.09
C GLY A 140 -6.44 17.57 -19.67
N LYS A 141 -5.25 18.19 -19.64
CA LYS A 141 -4.05 17.57 -19.05
C LYS A 141 -3.80 18.09 -17.64
N LEU A 142 -3.65 17.16 -16.70
CA LEU A 142 -3.24 17.42 -15.32
C LEU A 142 -1.83 18.05 -15.28
N LEU A 143 -1.70 19.21 -14.65
CA LEU A 143 -0.44 19.83 -14.28
C LEU A 143 -0.01 19.27 -12.92
N SER A 144 1.13 18.57 -12.90
CA SER A 144 1.76 18.09 -11.68
C SER A 144 2.55 19.20 -10.99
N ALA A 145 2.76 19.09 -9.68
CA ALA A 145 3.56 20.04 -8.93
C ALA A 145 5.00 20.14 -9.49
N SER A 146 5.60 19.01 -9.89
CA SER A 146 6.94 18.96 -10.50
C SER A 146 7.04 19.76 -11.81
N LYS A 147 6.02 19.66 -12.67
CA LYS A 147 5.97 20.41 -13.94
C LYS A 147 5.75 21.89 -13.70
N PHE A 148 4.90 22.23 -12.73
CA PHE A 148 4.70 23.62 -12.33
C PHE A 148 6.01 24.25 -11.83
N ILE A 149 6.73 23.59 -10.91
CA ILE A 149 7.99 24.09 -10.34
C ILE A 149 9.05 24.27 -11.44
N LYS A 150 9.17 23.30 -12.37
CA LYS A 150 10.09 23.40 -13.50
C LYS A 150 9.82 24.65 -14.35
N ARG A 151 8.57 24.82 -14.79
CA ARG A 151 8.15 25.98 -15.58
C ARG A 151 8.33 27.30 -14.84
N PHE A 152 8.08 27.30 -13.53
CA PHE A 152 8.26 28.49 -12.72
C PHE A 152 9.71 28.96 -12.75
N ASN A 153 10.67 28.06 -12.55
CA ASN A 153 12.10 28.42 -12.62
C ASN A 153 12.47 28.93 -14.02
N GLU A 154 12.06 28.23 -15.09
CA GLU A 154 12.33 28.65 -16.48
C GLU A 154 11.79 30.08 -16.76
N ASN A 155 10.54 30.35 -16.37
CA ASN A 155 9.93 31.66 -16.57
C ASN A 155 10.52 32.74 -15.64
N LEU A 156 11.04 32.36 -14.47
CA LEU A 156 11.63 33.28 -13.51
C LEU A 156 13.00 33.78 -14.00
N ASP A 157 13.81 32.89 -14.58
CA ASP A 157 15.11 33.25 -15.16
C ASP A 157 14.93 34.30 -16.27
N GLU A 158 14.01 34.05 -17.20
CA GLU A 158 13.66 35.00 -18.28
C GLU A 158 13.11 36.33 -17.73
N ALA A 159 12.23 36.27 -16.72
CA ALA A 159 11.65 37.46 -16.11
C ALA A 159 12.69 38.32 -15.40
N ASN A 160 13.68 37.70 -14.75
CA ASN A 160 14.76 38.41 -14.08
C ASN A 160 15.70 39.10 -15.08
N GLU A 161 16.01 38.46 -16.20
CA GLU A 161 16.83 39.06 -17.25
C GLU A 161 16.18 40.35 -17.79
N ILE A 162 14.90 40.28 -18.13
CA ILE A 162 14.13 41.43 -18.63
C ILE A 162 13.99 42.51 -17.54
N TYR A 163 13.77 42.12 -16.28
CA TYR A 163 13.65 43.07 -15.18
C TYR A 163 14.97 43.82 -14.91
N GLY A 164 16.10 43.12 -14.95
CA GLY A 164 17.44 43.71 -14.78
C GLY A 164 17.78 44.72 -15.88
N GLN A 165 17.31 44.51 -17.12
CA GLN A 165 17.45 45.48 -18.20
C GLN A 165 16.61 46.76 -18.00
N LEU A 166 15.59 46.72 -17.14
CA LEU A 166 14.65 47.82 -16.90
C LEU A 166 15.00 48.67 -15.66
N GLN A 167 15.97 48.26 -14.82
CA GLN A 167 16.35 48.98 -13.60
C GLN A 167 17.88 49.14 -13.44
N GLU A 168 18.33 50.30 -12.95
CA GLU A 168 19.75 50.63 -12.69
C GLU A 168 20.24 50.23 -11.27
N PHE A 169 19.76 49.12 -10.69
CA PHE A 169 20.15 48.68 -9.34
C PHE A 169 21.02 47.41 -9.33
N GLU A 170 21.80 47.19 -8.26
CA GLU A 170 22.66 46.01 -8.07
C GLU A 170 21.89 44.67 -8.07
N ILE A 171 22.01 43.95 -9.19
CA ILE A 171 21.32 42.69 -9.55
C ILE A 171 21.51 41.56 -8.52
N VAL A 172 22.67 41.51 -7.85
CA VAL A 172 23.06 40.40 -6.94
C VAL A 172 22.21 40.37 -5.67
N SER A 173 21.84 41.54 -5.12
CA SER A 173 20.98 41.63 -3.93
C SER A 173 19.55 41.16 -4.20
N HIS A 174 19.09 41.25 -5.46
CA HIS A 174 17.73 40.92 -5.84
C HIS A 174 17.52 39.40 -5.96
N TRP A 175 18.45 38.69 -6.61
CA TRP A 175 18.32 37.23 -6.82
C TRP A 175 18.19 36.44 -5.52
N LYS A 176 19.02 36.76 -4.52
CA LYS A 176 18.99 36.09 -3.21
C LYS A 176 17.63 36.23 -2.52
N VAL A 177 17.00 37.40 -2.65
CA VAL A 177 15.66 37.67 -2.13
C VAL A 177 14.58 36.87 -2.85
N LEU A 178 14.71 36.66 -4.15
CA LEU A 178 13.76 35.85 -4.93
C LEU A 178 13.85 34.37 -4.56
N GLU A 179 15.07 33.88 -4.37
CA GLU A 179 15.33 32.49 -3.99
C GLU A 179 14.85 32.20 -2.56
N GLU A 180 15.16 33.10 -1.62
CA GLU A 180 14.62 33.07 -0.26
C GLU A 180 13.09 33.11 -0.27
N TRP A 181 12.47 33.98 -1.07
CA TRP A 181 11.02 34.03 -1.16
C TRP A 181 10.42 32.72 -1.68
N LYS A 182 10.96 32.19 -2.79
CA LYS A 182 10.49 30.95 -3.43
C LYS A 182 10.54 29.75 -2.48
N ASN A 183 11.64 29.63 -1.74
CA ASN A 183 11.83 28.50 -0.84
C ASN A 183 11.09 28.71 0.48
N ASN A 184 11.14 29.91 1.07
CA ASN A 184 10.60 30.16 2.40
C ASN A 184 9.09 30.38 2.40
N PHE A 185 8.51 31.08 1.41
CA PHE A 185 7.07 31.35 1.38
C PHE A 185 6.27 30.31 0.61
N LEU A 186 6.79 29.80 -0.51
CA LEU A 186 6.07 28.82 -1.34
C LEU A 186 6.48 27.35 -1.08
N GLY A 187 7.51 27.10 -0.27
CA GLY A 187 7.90 25.74 0.10
C GLY A 187 8.37 24.87 -1.07
N PHE A 188 8.97 25.46 -2.10
CA PHE A 188 9.29 24.73 -3.34
C PHE A 188 10.20 23.52 -3.10
N GLN A 189 11.14 23.60 -2.17
CA GLN A 189 12.00 22.48 -1.79
C GLN A 189 11.22 21.34 -1.11
N TYR A 190 10.29 21.69 -0.22
CA TYR A 190 9.37 20.73 0.42
C TYR A 190 8.55 19.98 -0.64
N PHE A 191 7.83 20.70 -1.51
CA PHE A 191 6.97 20.06 -2.51
C PHE A 191 7.76 19.32 -3.61
N SER A 192 8.97 19.75 -3.93
CA SER A 192 9.86 19.00 -4.82
C SER A 192 10.25 17.65 -4.21
N THR A 193 10.63 17.66 -2.92
CA THR A 193 10.98 16.44 -2.16
C THR A 193 9.78 15.50 -2.06
N LEU A 194 8.58 16.05 -1.81
CA LEU A 194 7.33 15.32 -1.74
C LEU A 194 7.04 14.57 -3.06
N GLN A 195 7.27 15.24 -4.20
CA GLN A 195 7.11 14.63 -5.51
C GLN A 195 8.14 13.54 -5.78
N THR A 196 9.39 13.72 -5.35
CA THR A 196 10.42 12.67 -5.43
C THR A 196 10.00 11.43 -4.64
N ILE A 197 9.48 11.59 -3.41
CA ILE A 197 8.96 10.48 -2.61
C ILE A 197 7.90 9.70 -3.39
N TYR A 198 6.91 10.40 -3.96
CA TYR A 198 5.86 9.72 -4.71
C TYR A 198 6.39 8.99 -5.96
N GLN A 199 7.31 9.59 -6.70
CA GLN A 199 7.85 9.00 -7.92
C GLN A 199 8.74 7.78 -7.64
N THR A 200 9.47 7.80 -6.53
CA THR A 200 10.40 6.71 -6.17
C THR A 200 9.69 5.54 -5.49
N TYR A 201 8.73 5.80 -4.59
CA TYR A 201 8.17 4.77 -3.71
C TYR A 201 6.74 4.33 -4.06
N SER A 202 6.15 4.81 -5.16
CA SER A 202 4.84 4.33 -5.61
C SER A 202 4.79 4.03 -7.10
N LYS A 203 4.16 2.90 -7.44
CA LYS A 203 3.83 2.49 -8.81
C LYS A 203 2.33 2.62 -9.09
N THR A 204 1.49 2.52 -8.07
CA THR A 204 0.03 2.55 -8.20
C THR A 204 -0.60 3.78 -7.53
N ILE A 205 -1.83 4.11 -7.96
CA ILE A 205 -2.61 5.20 -7.37
C ILE A 205 -2.85 4.96 -5.87
N GLU A 206 -3.10 3.71 -5.46
CA GLU A 206 -3.33 3.36 -4.04
C GLU A 206 -2.07 3.46 -3.18
N GLN A 207 -0.90 3.07 -3.71
CA GLN A 207 0.39 3.27 -3.02
C GLN A 207 0.67 4.75 -2.84
N ARG A 208 0.45 5.56 -3.88
CA ARG A 208 0.63 7.02 -3.82
C ARG A 208 -0.34 7.66 -2.84
N LYS A 209 -1.59 7.22 -2.81
CA LYS A 209 -2.60 7.65 -1.84
C LYS A 209 -2.17 7.30 -0.42
N SER A 210 -1.63 6.10 -0.19
CA SER A 210 -1.13 5.67 1.13
C SER A 210 0.04 6.55 1.59
N LEU A 211 1.05 6.77 0.73
CA LEU A 211 2.16 7.70 1.03
C LEU A 211 1.65 9.11 1.34
N ARG A 212 0.72 9.63 0.53
CA ARG A 212 0.13 10.96 0.75
C ARG A 212 -0.60 11.03 2.09
N CYS A 213 -1.38 10.02 2.45
CA CYS A 213 -2.04 9.95 3.76
C CYS A 213 -1.02 9.87 4.91
N SER A 214 0.15 9.26 4.70
CA SER A 214 1.20 9.20 5.73
C SER A 214 1.92 10.52 5.98
N ILE A 215 1.75 11.54 5.13
CA ILE A 215 2.45 12.85 5.24
C ILE A 215 1.52 14.06 5.13
N ILE A 216 0.20 13.83 5.03
CA ILE A 216 -0.79 14.89 4.85
C ILE A 216 -0.82 15.86 6.01
N GLU A 217 -0.72 15.37 7.26
CA GLU A 217 -0.74 16.20 8.46
C GLU A 217 0.47 17.13 8.52
N LEU A 218 1.67 16.65 8.16
CA LEU A 218 2.86 17.49 8.04
C LEU A 218 2.64 18.63 7.03
N THR A 219 2.01 18.31 5.90
CA THR A 219 1.67 19.30 4.87
C THR A 219 0.61 20.30 5.35
N CYS A 220 -0.39 19.84 6.11
CA CYS A 220 -1.40 20.73 6.71
C CYS A 220 -0.78 21.69 7.73
N ILE A 221 0.14 21.22 8.59
CA ILE A 221 0.83 22.10 9.54
C ILE A 221 1.64 23.16 8.79
N PHE A 222 2.34 22.77 7.72
CA PHE A 222 3.07 23.72 6.89
C PHE A 222 2.18 24.84 6.31
N LEU A 223 0.94 24.52 5.92
CA LEU A 223 -0.01 25.49 5.34
C LEU A 223 -0.68 26.41 6.37
N GLU A 224 -0.72 26.03 7.64
CA GLU A 224 -1.37 26.81 8.69
C GLU A 224 -0.49 27.92 9.28
N CYS A 225 0.76 28.06 8.82
CA CYS A 225 1.73 29.05 9.29
C CYS A 225 1.51 30.39 8.56
N PRO A 226 0.83 31.39 9.17
CA PRO A 226 0.38 32.58 8.46
C PRO A 226 1.53 33.55 8.12
N ASP A 227 2.62 33.47 8.89
CA ASP A 227 3.87 34.19 8.68
C ASP A 227 4.97 33.15 8.46
N ASN A 228 5.13 32.71 7.20
CA ASN A 228 6.19 31.78 6.80
C ASN A 228 7.58 32.42 6.97
N SER A 229 8.05 32.50 8.22
CA SER A 229 9.46 32.71 8.54
C SER A 229 10.28 31.60 7.88
N SER A 230 11.43 31.93 7.30
CA SER A 230 12.38 30.98 6.70
C SER A 230 12.61 29.73 7.55
N ILE A 231 12.62 29.90 8.87
CA ILE A 231 12.82 28.88 9.89
C ILE A 231 11.78 27.75 9.81
N VAL A 232 10.49 28.07 9.76
CA VAL A 232 9.40 27.06 9.75
C VAL A 232 9.47 26.21 8.48
N THR A 233 9.71 26.84 7.34
CA THR A 233 9.77 26.15 6.05
C THR A 233 10.97 25.21 5.97
N THR A 234 12.13 25.64 6.49
CA THR A 234 13.31 24.78 6.66
C THR A 234 12.99 23.57 7.54
N TYR A 235 12.36 23.78 8.69
CA TYR A 235 12.00 22.68 9.60
C TYR A 235 11.03 21.69 8.96
N MET A 236 9.97 22.16 8.30
CA MET A 236 9.04 21.28 7.60
C MET A 236 9.73 20.44 6.51
N HIS A 237 10.69 21.04 5.81
CA HIS A 237 11.48 20.34 4.80
C HIS A 237 12.41 19.29 5.41
N GLN A 238 13.09 19.58 6.51
CA GLN A 238 13.92 18.62 7.25
C GLN A 238 13.11 17.41 7.73
N LEU A 239 11.92 17.63 8.26
CA LEU A 239 11.03 16.54 8.69
C LEU A 239 10.62 15.64 7.52
N LEU A 240 10.35 16.22 6.35
CA LEU A 240 10.06 15.47 5.14
C LEU A 240 11.29 14.68 4.64
N LEU A 241 12.50 15.23 4.77
CA LEU A 241 13.74 14.53 4.44
C LEU A 241 14.01 13.36 5.38
N ALA A 242 13.72 13.49 6.67
CA ALA A 242 13.81 12.40 7.63
C ALA A 242 12.84 11.26 7.26
N PHE A 243 11.59 11.58 6.93
CA PHE A 243 10.63 10.59 6.43
C PHE A 243 11.11 9.91 5.14
N LYS A 244 11.68 10.69 4.20
CA LYS A 244 12.28 10.15 2.98
C LYS A 244 13.42 9.17 3.28
N LYS A 245 14.32 9.50 4.21
CA LYS A 245 15.44 8.63 4.59
C LYS A 245 14.95 7.30 5.16
N ASP A 246 13.95 7.32 6.02
CA ASP A 246 13.31 6.12 6.58
C ASP A 246 12.64 5.25 5.47
N LEU A 247 12.08 5.88 4.42
CA LEU A 247 11.64 5.16 3.23
C LEU A 247 12.81 4.56 2.44
N ASP A 248 13.89 5.32 2.23
CA ASP A 248 15.09 4.88 1.51
C ASP A 248 15.68 3.63 2.18
N ASP A 249 15.90 3.67 3.49
CA ASP A 249 16.52 2.57 4.25
C ASP A 249 15.70 1.27 4.14
N ARG A 250 14.37 1.36 4.23
CA ARG A 250 13.46 0.20 4.09
C ARG A 250 13.31 -0.30 2.66
N PHE A 251 13.25 0.62 1.70
CA PHE A 251 13.09 0.25 0.30
C PHE A 251 14.35 -0.45 -0.25
N HIS A 252 15.52 -0.10 0.28
CA HIS A 252 16.79 -0.71 -0.12
C HIS A 252 17.20 -1.92 0.74
N SER A 253 16.50 -2.22 1.84
CA SER A 253 16.75 -3.44 2.62
C SER A 253 16.26 -4.72 1.92
N ALA A 254 15.40 -4.62 0.92
CA ALA A 254 14.89 -5.76 0.15
C ALA A 254 15.75 -6.08 -1.08
N SER A 255 15.86 -7.38 -1.37
CA SER A 255 16.73 -7.90 -2.42
C SER A 255 16.12 -7.84 -3.82
N CYS A 256 14.79 -7.89 -3.93
CA CYS A 256 14.06 -7.87 -5.20
C CYS A 256 12.91 -6.85 -5.19
N GLU A 257 12.47 -6.40 -6.37
CA GLU A 257 11.46 -5.34 -6.48
C GLU A 257 10.15 -5.64 -5.75
N VAL A 258 9.65 -6.88 -5.78
CA VAL A 258 8.37 -7.24 -5.14
C VAL A 258 8.47 -7.05 -3.63
N GLU A 259 9.54 -7.55 -3.01
CA GLU A 259 9.80 -7.39 -1.58
C GLU A 259 9.90 -5.91 -1.16
N LYS A 260 10.44 -5.04 -2.02
CA LYS A 260 10.54 -3.59 -1.71
C LYS A 260 9.18 -2.96 -1.46
N TYR A 261 8.20 -3.25 -2.31
CA TYR A 261 6.85 -2.71 -2.17
C TYR A 261 6.04 -3.45 -1.09
N ASP A 262 6.27 -4.75 -0.90
CA ASP A 262 5.63 -5.53 0.16
C ASP A 262 6.04 -5.04 1.55
N ILE A 263 7.32 -4.70 1.74
CA ILE A 263 7.81 -4.08 2.98
C ILE A 263 7.07 -2.77 3.23
N LEU A 264 6.97 -1.89 2.24
CA LEU A 264 6.35 -0.58 2.44
C LEU A 264 4.83 -0.65 2.66
N PHE A 265 4.10 -1.42 1.83
CA PHE A 265 2.64 -1.32 1.74
C PHE A 265 1.89 -2.53 2.31
N GLY A 266 2.56 -3.65 2.54
CA GLY A 266 1.94 -4.87 3.03
C GLY A 266 1.20 -5.64 1.94
N THR A 267 1.10 -6.96 2.13
CA THR A 267 0.45 -7.88 1.17
C THR A 267 -0.21 -9.05 1.87
N GLU A 268 -1.20 -9.65 1.20
CA GLU A 268 -1.70 -10.98 1.54
C GLU A 268 -0.62 -12.00 1.18
N LYS A 269 -0.03 -12.66 2.19
CA LYS A 269 0.91 -13.77 1.97
C LYS A 269 0.17 -15.10 2.09
N PRO A 270 0.42 -16.06 1.18
CA PRO A 270 -0.16 -17.39 1.28
C PRO A 270 0.30 -18.06 2.58
N TYR A 271 -0.63 -18.73 3.24
CA TYR A 271 -0.41 -19.43 4.49
C TYR A 271 -0.50 -20.94 4.25
N SER A 272 0.56 -21.66 4.64
CA SER A 272 0.57 -23.13 4.60
C SER A 272 -0.09 -23.65 5.87
N ILE A 273 -1.08 -24.56 5.75
CA ILE A 273 -1.71 -25.22 6.90
C ILE A 273 -0.85 -26.45 7.24
N PRO A 274 -0.06 -26.43 8.34
CA PRO A 274 0.92 -27.48 8.61
C PRO A 274 0.30 -28.87 8.76
N GLU A 275 -0.91 -28.95 9.28
CA GLU A 275 -1.63 -30.20 9.57
C GLU A 275 -2.41 -30.77 8.36
N GLU A 276 -2.49 -30.05 7.25
CA GLU A 276 -3.29 -30.50 6.10
C GLU A 276 -2.72 -31.80 5.50
N LEU A 277 -1.41 -31.84 5.22
CA LEU A 277 -0.76 -33.00 4.64
C LEU A 277 -0.87 -34.22 5.57
N SER A 278 -0.61 -34.05 6.87
CA SER A 278 -0.68 -35.15 7.83
C SER A 278 -2.12 -35.67 7.99
N THR A 279 -3.12 -34.79 7.93
CA THR A 279 -4.54 -35.18 7.95
C THR A 279 -4.92 -36.01 6.73
N VAL A 280 -4.55 -35.55 5.53
CA VAL A 280 -4.79 -36.29 4.28
C VAL A 280 -4.15 -37.68 4.32
N LEU A 281 -2.88 -37.78 4.75
CA LEU A 281 -2.18 -39.05 4.84
C LEU A 281 -2.79 -40.00 5.89
N ARG A 282 -3.24 -39.47 7.04
CA ARG A 282 -3.97 -40.25 8.06
C ARG A 282 -5.22 -40.90 7.48
N LEU A 283 -6.01 -40.15 6.70
CA LEU A 283 -7.22 -40.67 6.08
C LEU A 283 -6.92 -41.79 5.08
N PHE A 284 -5.85 -41.66 4.28
CA PHE A 284 -5.40 -42.74 3.40
C PHE A 284 -4.95 -43.98 4.19
N GLN A 285 -4.29 -43.80 5.33
CA GLN A 285 -3.84 -44.92 6.15
C GLN A 285 -5.01 -45.77 6.69
N ASN A 286 -6.16 -45.17 6.99
CA ASN A 286 -7.36 -45.92 7.39
C ASN A 286 -7.80 -46.91 6.31
N LEU A 287 -7.80 -46.47 5.04
CA LEU A 287 -8.14 -47.30 3.89
C LEU A 287 -7.14 -48.45 3.68
N PHE A 288 -5.84 -48.18 3.85
CA PHE A 288 -4.80 -49.20 3.74
C PHE A 288 -4.92 -50.25 4.84
N ASN A 289 -5.16 -49.82 6.09
CA ASN A 289 -5.34 -50.74 7.22
C ASN A 289 -6.53 -51.69 7.01
N ASP A 290 -7.62 -51.21 6.41
CA ASP A 290 -8.78 -52.05 6.08
C ASP A 290 -8.50 -53.03 4.94
N THR A 291 -7.71 -52.61 3.96
CA THR A 291 -7.25 -53.46 2.86
C THR A 291 -6.33 -54.57 3.38
N GLU A 292 -5.40 -54.24 4.28
CA GLU A 292 -4.49 -55.20 4.91
C GLU A 292 -5.25 -56.25 5.73
N LYS A 293 -6.25 -55.83 6.53
CA LYS A 293 -7.12 -56.76 7.28
C LYS A 293 -7.83 -57.74 6.35
N PHE A 294 -8.30 -57.27 5.19
CA PHE A 294 -8.97 -58.13 4.22
C PHE A 294 -8.00 -59.11 3.52
N LEU A 295 -6.77 -58.65 3.20
CA LEU A 295 -5.72 -59.55 2.69
C LEU A 295 -5.33 -60.62 3.70
N SER A 296 -5.23 -60.27 4.98
CA SER A 296 -4.98 -61.24 6.06
C SER A 296 -6.08 -62.30 6.12
N PHE A 297 -7.35 -61.90 6.03
CA PHE A 297 -8.48 -62.82 5.93
C PHE A 297 -8.35 -63.78 4.74
N ILE A 298 -8.08 -63.26 3.53
CA ILE A 298 -7.92 -64.08 2.32
C ILE A 298 -6.81 -65.11 2.51
N SER A 299 -5.65 -64.70 3.07
CA SER A 299 -4.52 -65.60 3.30
C SER A 299 -4.89 -66.76 4.22
N CYS A 300 -5.56 -66.47 5.33
CA CYS A 300 -6.03 -67.50 6.26
C CYS A 300 -7.08 -68.42 5.62
N TYR A 301 -8.00 -67.85 4.84
CA TYR A 301 -9.08 -68.59 4.19
C TYR A 301 -8.55 -69.57 3.15
N LEU A 302 -7.65 -69.12 2.26
CA LEU A 302 -7.03 -69.96 1.24
C LEU A 302 -6.27 -71.14 1.85
N ARG A 303 -5.52 -70.92 2.93
CA ARG A 303 -4.78 -72.00 3.62
C ARG A 303 -5.69 -73.06 4.23
N LYS A 304 -6.83 -72.65 4.79
CA LYS A 304 -7.75 -73.54 5.50
C LYS A 304 -8.63 -74.36 4.57
N HIS A 305 -9.01 -73.79 3.43
CA HIS A 305 -10.00 -74.34 2.51
C HIS A 305 -9.39 -74.88 1.22
N HIS A 306 -8.07 -75.02 1.16
CA HIS A 306 -7.38 -75.48 -0.04
C HIS A 306 -7.79 -76.90 -0.44
N ILE A 307 -8.07 -77.12 -1.73
CA ILE A 307 -8.32 -78.45 -2.29
C ILE A 307 -6.97 -79.14 -2.53
N GLU A 308 -6.57 -80.05 -1.65
CA GLU A 308 -5.27 -80.76 -1.72
C GLU A 308 -5.03 -81.51 -3.04
N THR A 309 -6.10 -81.94 -3.72
CA THR A 309 -6.02 -82.67 -4.99
C THR A 309 -5.93 -81.76 -6.21
N SER A 310 -6.03 -80.44 -6.05
CA SER A 310 -5.98 -79.49 -7.16
C SER A 310 -4.54 -79.07 -7.45
N PRO A 311 -4.10 -79.00 -8.72
CA PRO A 311 -2.78 -78.49 -9.07
C PRO A 311 -2.67 -76.97 -8.89
N PHE A 312 -3.76 -76.24 -8.62
CA PHE A 312 -3.75 -74.79 -8.46
C PHE A 312 -3.79 -74.40 -6.97
N GLU A 313 -2.77 -73.67 -6.48
CA GLU A 313 -2.64 -73.24 -5.07
C GLU A 313 -3.84 -72.44 -4.53
N LEU A 314 -4.57 -71.75 -5.41
CA LEU A 314 -5.70 -70.90 -5.07
C LEU A 314 -7.07 -71.61 -5.10
N ALA A 315 -7.10 -72.91 -5.43
CA ALA A 315 -8.35 -73.68 -5.48
C ALA A 315 -8.87 -73.96 -4.06
N ILE A 316 -10.17 -73.72 -3.84
CA ILE A 316 -10.82 -73.86 -2.52
C ILE A 316 -12.13 -74.65 -2.59
N ASP A 317 -12.47 -75.33 -1.49
CA ASP A 317 -13.64 -76.21 -1.38
C ASP A 317 -14.98 -75.48 -1.26
N ASN A 318 -15.00 -74.24 -0.75
CA ASN A 318 -16.21 -73.45 -0.54
C ASN A 318 -16.01 -71.96 -0.84
N LEU A 319 -16.66 -71.49 -1.92
CA LEU A 319 -16.57 -70.10 -2.41
C LEU A 319 -17.49 -69.11 -1.67
N GLU A 320 -18.61 -69.58 -1.09
CA GLU A 320 -19.66 -68.69 -0.58
C GLU A 320 -19.17 -67.74 0.54
N PRO A 321 -18.48 -68.22 1.60
CA PRO A 321 -18.03 -67.34 2.69
C PRO A 321 -17.02 -66.28 2.22
N LEU A 322 -16.18 -66.62 1.24
CA LEU A 322 -15.24 -65.68 0.64
C LEU A 322 -15.98 -64.59 -0.16
N ASN A 323 -16.99 -64.98 -0.95
CA ASN A 323 -17.80 -64.05 -1.71
C ASN A 323 -18.58 -63.10 -0.80
N GLN A 324 -19.20 -63.62 0.26
CA GLN A 324 -19.89 -62.79 1.25
C GLN A 324 -18.94 -61.76 1.87
N ARG A 325 -17.75 -62.18 2.29
CA ARG A 325 -16.77 -61.28 2.90
C ARG A 325 -16.22 -60.25 1.92
N LEU A 326 -16.10 -60.60 0.64
CA LEU A 326 -15.71 -59.67 -0.42
C LEU A 326 -16.76 -58.58 -0.64
N GLU A 327 -18.05 -58.93 -0.66
CA GLU A 327 -19.13 -57.93 -0.80
C GLU A 327 -19.26 -57.05 0.45
N GLU A 328 -19.04 -57.59 1.65
CA GLU A 328 -18.93 -56.80 2.88
C GLU A 328 -17.76 -55.80 2.80
N PHE A 329 -16.58 -56.24 2.37
CA PHE A 329 -15.42 -55.37 2.19
C PHE A 329 -15.68 -54.27 1.16
N ARG A 330 -16.27 -54.62 0.00
CA ARG A 330 -16.66 -53.65 -1.03
C ARG A 330 -17.63 -52.59 -0.50
N SER A 331 -18.63 -53.02 0.26
CA SER A 331 -19.60 -52.12 0.87
C SER A 331 -18.90 -51.17 1.85
N LYS A 332 -17.98 -51.70 2.66
CA LYS A 332 -17.18 -50.91 3.60
C LYS A 332 -16.34 -49.83 2.91
N ILE A 333 -15.50 -50.21 1.93
CA ILE A 333 -14.63 -49.23 1.23
C ILE A 333 -15.40 -48.22 0.39
N ASN A 334 -16.63 -48.54 -0.05
CA ASN A 334 -17.49 -47.56 -0.73
C ASN A 334 -18.08 -46.53 0.24
N LEU A 335 -18.31 -46.89 1.51
CA LEU A 335 -18.72 -45.96 2.55
C LEU A 335 -17.59 -45.02 2.99
N GLU A 336 -16.32 -45.42 2.80
CA GLU A 336 -15.15 -44.57 3.06
C GLU A 336 -15.09 -43.35 2.11
N LEU A 337 -15.66 -43.44 0.90
CA LEU A 337 -15.64 -42.32 -0.07
C LEU A 337 -16.36 -41.06 0.45
N PRO A 338 -17.65 -41.13 0.86
CA PRO A 338 -18.31 -39.97 1.46
C PRO A 338 -17.67 -39.59 2.81
N SER A 339 -17.24 -40.58 3.62
CA SER A 339 -16.59 -40.32 4.91
C SER A 339 -15.33 -39.48 4.77
N PHE A 340 -14.46 -39.81 3.80
CA PHE A 340 -13.23 -39.09 3.52
C PHE A 340 -13.48 -37.62 3.19
N SER A 341 -14.44 -37.34 2.30
CA SER A 341 -14.79 -35.97 1.93
C SER A 341 -15.37 -35.18 3.11
N SER A 342 -16.13 -35.85 3.98
CA SER A 342 -16.72 -35.27 5.18
C SER A 342 -15.65 -34.90 6.21
N GLU A 343 -14.72 -35.82 6.50
CA GLU A 343 -13.61 -35.58 7.45
C GLU A 343 -12.69 -34.44 7.00
N LEU A 344 -12.39 -34.32 5.70
CA LEU A 344 -11.62 -33.19 5.19
C LEU A 344 -12.38 -31.87 5.27
N THR A 345 -13.69 -31.90 5.00
CA THR A 345 -14.53 -30.70 5.11
C THR A 345 -14.58 -30.21 6.55
N GLU A 346 -14.74 -31.14 7.50
CA GLU A 346 -14.73 -30.87 8.93
C GLU A 346 -13.36 -30.32 9.38
N PHE A 347 -12.26 -30.92 8.94
CA PHE A 347 -10.91 -30.43 9.21
C PHE A 347 -10.72 -28.95 8.83
N PHE A 348 -11.05 -28.59 7.58
CA PHE A 348 -10.89 -27.22 7.10
C PHE A 348 -11.83 -26.23 7.81
N THR A 349 -13.06 -26.67 8.13
CA THR A 349 -14.03 -25.85 8.86
C THR A 349 -13.54 -25.56 10.27
N ASN A 350 -13.10 -26.59 11.00
CA ASN A 350 -12.56 -26.47 12.35
C ASN A 350 -11.31 -25.58 12.37
N PHE A 351 -10.40 -25.75 11.41
CA PHE A 351 -9.21 -24.88 11.32
C PHE A 351 -9.61 -23.41 11.10
N HIS A 352 -10.55 -23.15 10.20
CA HIS A 352 -11.01 -21.79 9.93
C HIS A 352 -11.68 -21.16 11.16
N GLU A 353 -12.48 -21.92 11.91
CA GLU A 353 -13.09 -21.45 13.15
C GLU A 353 -12.05 -21.16 14.23
N GLN A 354 -11.10 -22.08 14.46
CA GLN A 354 -10.00 -21.89 15.41
C GLN A 354 -9.16 -20.67 15.06
N SER A 355 -8.91 -20.41 13.77
CA SER A 355 -8.15 -19.22 13.33
C SER A 355 -8.83 -17.88 13.66
N LYS A 356 -10.12 -17.88 13.99
CA LYS A 356 -10.86 -16.67 14.39
C LYS A 356 -10.79 -16.39 15.90
N GLU A 357 -10.33 -17.34 16.70
CA GLU A 357 -10.26 -17.17 18.14
C GLU A 357 -9.17 -16.16 18.57
N PRO A 358 -9.40 -15.35 19.62
CA PRO A 358 -8.41 -14.39 20.12
C PRO A 358 -7.13 -15.10 20.57
N GLY A 359 -5.99 -14.72 19.99
CA GLY A 359 -4.67 -15.30 20.30
C GLY A 359 -4.15 -16.32 19.29
N ASN A 360 -4.97 -16.73 18.32
CA ASN A 360 -4.54 -17.57 17.18
C ASN A 360 -4.09 -16.72 15.98
N ILE A 361 -3.69 -17.39 14.89
CA ILE A 361 -3.23 -16.72 13.68
C ILE A 361 -4.38 -15.99 12.95
N SER A 362 -4.23 -14.66 12.77
CA SER A 362 -5.22 -13.85 12.08
C SER A 362 -5.13 -14.01 10.56
N LEU A 363 -6.01 -14.82 9.99
CA LEU A 363 -6.13 -14.97 8.54
C LEU A 363 -6.80 -13.73 7.93
N SER A 364 -6.17 -13.13 6.92
CA SER A 364 -6.75 -12.01 6.18
C SER A 364 -7.80 -12.46 5.17
N LYS A 365 -7.67 -13.70 4.67
CA LYS A 365 -8.54 -14.24 3.64
C LYS A 365 -8.61 -15.77 3.70
N TRP A 366 -9.82 -16.30 3.53
CA TRP A 366 -10.10 -17.74 3.40
C TRP A 366 -10.80 -18.01 2.07
N ASN A 367 -10.26 -18.91 1.26
CA ASN A 367 -10.78 -19.19 -0.07
C ASN A 367 -11.57 -20.50 -0.11
N ILE A 368 -12.91 -20.38 -0.06
CA ILE A 368 -13.84 -21.51 -0.09
C ILE A 368 -13.73 -22.31 -1.41
N SER A 369 -13.50 -21.65 -2.55
CA SER A 369 -13.38 -22.37 -3.82
C SER A 369 -12.08 -23.18 -3.88
N THR A 370 -10.98 -22.63 -3.36
CA THR A 370 -9.73 -23.38 -3.21
C THR A 370 -9.89 -24.55 -2.24
N GLN A 371 -10.56 -24.36 -1.10
CA GLN A 371 -10.88 -25.44 -0.18
C GLN A 371 -11.65 -26.58 -0.88
N GLN A 372 -12.69 -26.25 -1.64
CA GLN A 372 -13.46 -27.24 -2.42
C GLN A 372 -12.59 -27.95 -3.46
N ASN A 373 -11.63 -27.25 -4.08
CA ASN A 373 -10.69 -27.86 -5.01
C ASN A 373 -9.76 -28.87 -4.32
N HIS A 374 -9.27 -28.57 -3.12
CA HIS A 374 -8.46 -29.51 -2.34
C HIS A 374 -9.27 -30.76 -1.98
N ILE A 375 -10.47 -30.57 -1.44
CA ILE A 375 -11.38 -31.68 -1.08
C ILE A 375 -11.67 -32.54 -2.31
N SER A 376 -12.05 -31.93 -3.43
CA SER A 376 -12.39 -32.63 -4.67
C SER A 376 -11.18 -33.37 -5.24
N TYR A 377 -10.01 -32.75 -5.21
CA TYR A 377 -8.77 -33.34 -5.70
C TYR A 377 -8.41 -34.61 -4.91
N PHE A 378 -8.34 -34.52 -3.57
CA PHE A 378 -7.99 -35.67 -2.74
C PHE A 378 -9.09 -36.75 -2.75
N SER A 379 -10.36 -36.35 -2.75
CA SER A 379 -11.48 -37.31 -2.87
C SER A 379 -11.43 -38.07 -4.20
N GLY A 380 -11.08 -37.38 -5.29
CA GLY A 380 -10.88 -38.03 -6.60
C GLY A 380 -9.71 -39.02 -6.61
N LEU A 381 -8.65 -38.78 -5.82
CA LEU A 381 -7.57 -39.75 -5.66
C LEU A 381 -8.01 -41.00 -4.89
N VAL A 382 -8.83 -40.84 -3.85
CA VAL A 382 -9.42 -41.97 -3.11
C VAL A 382 -10.35 -42.76 -4.01
N GLU A 383 -11.20 -42.10 -4.78
CA GLU A 383 -12.14 -42.74 -5.70
C GLU A 383 -11.41 -43.57 -6.77
N ASP A 384 -10.36 -43.03 -7.38
CA ASP A 384 -9.52 -43.75 -8.33
C ASP A 384 -8.82 -44.96 -7.68
N HIS A 385 -8.35 -44.80 -6.44
CA HIS A 385 -7.75 -45.90 -5.67
C HIS A 385 -8.77 -47.02 -5.40
N VAL A 386 -9.94 -46.70 -4.85
CA VAL A 386 -11.02 -47.66 -4.55
C VAL A 386 -11.45 -48.40 -5.82
N LYS A 387 -11.63 -47.69 -6.94
CA LYS A 387 -11.96 -48.31 -8.24
C LYS A 387 -10.90 -49.31 -8.70
N LYS A 388 -9.62 -48.97 -8.55
CA LYS A 388 -8.50 -49.87 -8.90
C LYS A 388 -8.43 -51.07 -7.98
N LEU A 389 -8.59 -50.85 -6.68
CA LEU A 389 -8.61 -51.88 -5.66
C LEU A 389 -9.73 -52.90 -5.89
N GLN A 390 -10.95 -52.43 -6.16
CA GLN A 390 -12.09 -53.29 -6.51
C GLN A 390 -11.81 -54.13 -7.74
N LYS A 391 -11.21 -53.56 -8.80
CA LYS A 391 -10.84 -54.31 -10.01
C LYS A 391 -9.83 -55.42 -9.71
N LEU A 392 -8.85 -55.17 -8.84
CA LEU A 392 -7.87 -56.17 -8.42
C LEU A 392 -8.56 -57.34 -7.69
N PHE A 393 -9.45 -57.04 -6.74
CA PHE A 393 -10.19 -58.09 -6.02
C PHE A 393 -11.17 -58.86 -6.91
N VAL A 394 -11.89 -58.20 -7.84
CA VAL A 394 -12.76 -58.87 -8.82
C VAL A 394 -11.94 -59.84 -9.68
N LYS A 395 -10.79 -59.38 -10.19
CA LYS A 395 -9.90 -60.21 -11.02
C LYS A 395 -9.38 -61.41 -10.22
N PHE A 396 -8.97 -61.18 -8.97
CA PHE A 396 -8.48 -62.23 -8.10
C PHE A 396 -9.57 -63.27 -7.78
N TYR A 397 -10.77 -62.83 -7.42
CA TYR A 397 -11.90 -63.71 -7.14
C TYR A 397 -12.25 -64.60 -8.35
N LYS A 398 -12.28 -64.04 -9.57
CA LYS A 398 -12.50 -64.84 -10.80
C LYS A 398 -11.46 -65.93 -11.00
N ASN A 399 -10.20 -65.68 -10.64
CA ASN A 399 -9.16 -66.71 -10.73
C ASN A 399 -9.42 -67.85 -9.74
N ILE A 400 -9.90 -67.54 -8.52
CA ILE A 400 -10.28 -68.54 -7.52
C ILE A 400 -11.48 -69.37 -8.02
N GLU A 401 -12.50 -68.71 -8.55
CA GLU A 401 -13.70 -69.36 -9.10
C GLU A 401 -13.34 -70.34 -10.23
N HIS A 402 -12.51 -69.91 -11.18
CA HIS A 402 -12.04 -70.76 -12.27
C HIS A 402 -11.16 -71.91 -11.79
N ALA A 403 -10.25 -71.67 -10.82
CA ALA A 403 -9.37 -72.70 -10.27
C ALA A 403 -10.11 -73.75 -9.43
N SER A 404 -11.22 -73.36 -8.80
CA SER A 404 -12.06 -74.22 -7.95
C SER A 404 -13.20 -74.91 -8.71
N GLY A 405 -13.35 -74.62 -10.00
CA GLY A 405 -14.42 -75.17 -10.85
C GLY A 405 -14.20 -76.63 -11.26
N PRO A 406 -15.18 -77.26 -11.92
CA PRO A 406 -15.11 -78.68 -12.29
C PRO A 406 -14.08 -79.01 -13.38
N HIS A 407 -13.68 -78.03 -14.20
CA HIS A 407 -12.73 -78.20 -15.30
C HIS A 407 -11.74 -77.02 -15.41
N PRO A 408 -10.85 -76.81 -14.43
CA PRO A 408 -9.97 -75.64 -14.37
C PRO A 408 -8.95 -75.59 -15.53
N GLU A 409 -8.57 -76.76 -16.04
CA GLU A 409 -7.69 -76.98 -17.21
C GLU A 409 -8.16 -76.25 -18.49
N ARG A 410 -9.46 -75.92 -18.60
CA ARG A 410 -10.03 -75.27 -19.80
C ARG A 410 -9.75 -73.77 -19.87
N TYR A 411 -9.29 -73.15 -18.77
CA TYR A 411 -9.03 -71.71 -18.72
C TYR A 411 -7.57 -71.41 -19.08
N LYS A 412 -7.32 -71.00 -20.32
CA LYS A 412 -5.97 -70.63 -20.83
C LYS A 412 -5.26 -69.52 -20.04
N THR A 413 -5.98 -68.76 -19.23
CA THR A 413 -5.46 -67.67 -18.40
C THR A 413 -4.95 -68.13 -17.02
N LEU A 414 -5.17 -69.40 -16.67
CA LEU A 414 -4.74 -70.00 -15.40
C LEU A 414 -3.50 -70.86 -15.60
N THR A 415 -2.48 -70.61 -14.78
CA THR A 415 -1.17 -71.28 -14.84
C THR A 415 -0.75 -71.74 -13.45
N ILE A 416 -0.28 -72.98 -13.36
CA ILE A 416 0.07 -73.66 -12.09
C ILE A 416 1.28 -72.98 -11.40
N GLU A 417 2.20 -72.42 -12.18
CA GLU A 417 3.43 -71.79 -11.67
C GLU A 417 3.21 -70.40 -11.07
N THR A 418 1.99 -69.85 -11.16
CA THR A 418 1.71 -68.45 -10.79
C THR A 418 1.12 -68.35 -9.39
N ASN A 419 1.81 -67.63 -8.50
CA ASN A 419 1.27 -67.29 -7.19
C ASN A 419 0.35 -66.05 -7.27
N TYR A 420 -0.94 -66.29 -7.53
CA TYR A 420 -1.93 -65.22 -7.73
C TYR A 420 -2.16 -64.34 -6.49
N PHE A 421 -2.00 -64.89 -5.27
CA PHE A 421 -2.18 -64.12 -4.04
C PHE A 421 -1.01 -63.17 -3.78
N SER A 422 0.22 -63.63 -3.99
CA SER A 422 1.42 -62.78 -3.95
C SER A 422 1.34 -61.66 -5.00
N ASN A 423 0.86 -61.96 -6.21
CA ASN A 423 0.64 -60.95 -7.24
C ASN A 423 -0.38 -59.89 -6.80
N LEU A 424 -1.50 -60.28 -6.18
CA LEU A 424 -2.47 -59.35 -5.62
C LEU A 424 -1.85 -58.44 -4.56
N GLN A 425 -1.07 -59.01 -3.62
CA GLN A 425 -0.39 -58.23 -2.57
C GLN A 425 0.59 -57.22 -3.18
N ASN A 426 1.39 -57.63 -4.17
CA ASN A 426 2.33 -56.75 -4.85
C ASN A 426 1.64 -55.63 -5.65
N ASP A 427 0.53 -55.95 -6.32
CA ASP A 427 -0.27 -54.97 -7.07
C ASP A 427 -0.90 -53.92 -6.14
N ILE A 428 -1.43 -54.35 -4.99
CA ILE A 428 -1.97 -53.45 -3.96
C ILE A 428 -0.87 -52.58 -3.35
N ALA A 429 0.25 -53.16 -2.92
CA ALA A 429 1.36 -52.40 -2.35
C ALA A 429 1.92 -51.35 -3.34
N ARG A 430 1.96 -51.70 -4.63
CA ARG A 430 2.33 -50.75 -5.69
C ARG A 430 1.30 -49.64 -5.86
N LEU A 431 0.02 -49.96 -5.79
CA LEU A 431 -1.09 -49.00 -5.87
C LEU A 431 -1.01 -47.98 -4.71
N GLU A 432 -0.82 -48.45 -3.48
CA GLU A 432 -0.71 -47.62 -2.28
C GLU A 432 0.54 -46.72 -2.32
N LYS A 433 1.70 -47.29 -2.68
CA LYS A 433 2.95 -46.52 -2.83
C LYS A 433 2.83 -45.40 -3.86
N ASN A 434 2.17 -45.67 -4.98
CA ASN A 434 1.96 -44.66 -6.02
C ASN A 434 1.05 -43.53 -5.55
N LEU A 435 0.02 -43.86 -4.76
CA LEU A 435 -0.91 -42.88 -4.18
C LEU A 435 -0.18 -41.98 -3.18
N TYR A 436 0.58 -42.54 -2.25
CA TYR A 436 1.41 -41.79 -1.30
C TYR A 436 2.33 -40.78 -1.99
N LYS A 437 3.05 -41.23 -3.02
CA LYS A 437 3.95 -40.36 -3.79
C LYS A 437 3.15 -39.24 -4.50
N LYS A 438 2.00 -39.57 -5.08
CA LYS A 438 1.16 -38.60 -5.78
C LYS A 438 0.66 -37.50 -4.85
N VAL A 439 0.17 -37.86 -3.67
CA VAL A 439 -0.28 -36.92 -2.63
C VAL A 439 0.85 -35.95 -2.25
N GLN A 440 2.03 -36.46 -1.90
CA GLN A 440 3.18 -35.62 -1.52
C GLN A 440 3.60 -34.66 -2.64
N THR A 441 3.68 -35.14 -3.88
CA THR A 441 4.10 -34.30 -5.03
C THR A 441 3.05 -33.26 -5.42
N SER A 442 1.77 -33.55 -5.20
CA SER A 442 0.68 -32.66 -5.62
C SER A 442 0.38 -31.60 -4.56
N PHE A 443 0.64 -31.89 -3.28
CA PHE A 443 0.48 -30.95 -2.18
C PHE A 443 1.25 -29.64 -2.40
N SER A 444 2.49 -29.72 -2.88
CA SER A 444 3.34 -28.55 -3.16
C SER A 444 2.86 -27.69 -4.35
N CYS A 445 1.96 -28.21 -5.18
CA CYS A 445 1.49 -27.56 -6.39
C CYS A 445 0.08 -26.98 -6.24
N LEU A 446 -0.61 -27.27 -5.13
CA LEU A 446 -1.94 -26.76 -4.88
C LEU A 446 -1.89 -25.32 -4.36
N PRO A 447 -2.82 -24.45 -4.81
CA PRO A 447 -2.87 -23.07 -4.34
C PRO A 447 -3.24 -23.01 -2.86
N SER A 448 -2.67 -22.06 -2.12
CA SER A 448 -2.99 -21.92 -0.69
C SER A 448 -4.48 -21.54 -0.48
N ILE A 449 -5.09 -22.16 0.53
CA ILE A 449 -6.48 -21.92 0.96
C ILE A 449 -6.59 -20.64 1.78
N ALA A 450 -5.52 -20.27 2.50
CA ALA A 450 -5.53 -19.23 3.51
C ALA A 450 -4.45 -18.18 3.23
N CYS A 451 -4.74 -16.91 3.50
CA CYS A 451 -3.72 -15.86 3.49
C CYS A 451 -3.65 -15.17 4.85
N VAL A 452 -2.47 -14.65 5.18
CA VAL A 452 -2.25 -13.76 6.31
C VAL A 452 -1.91 -12.37 5.81
N ASN A 453 -2.35 -11.35 6.54
CA ASN A 453 -1.94 -9.98 6.23
C ASN A 453 -0.51 -9.80 6.72
N SER A 454 0.42 -9.52 5.81
CA SER A 454 1.74 -9.04 6.17
C SER A 454 1.63 -7.52 6.37
N PRO A 455 1.65 -7.00 7.61
CA PRO A 455 1.58 -5.57 7.81
C PRO A 455 2.78 -4.90 7.13
N GLY A 456 2.49 -3.97 6.22
CA GLY A 456 3.50 -3.08 5.65
C GLY A 456 3.85 -1.96 6.63
N TYR A 457 5.04 -1.39 6.50
CA TYR A 457 5.50 -0.32 7.40
C TYR A 457 4.69 0.99 7.27
N LEU A 458 3.96 1.20 6.18
CA LEU A 458 3.08 2.37 5.96
C LEU A 458 1.60 2.13 6.32
N THR A 459 1.28 0.94 6.87
CA THR A 459 -0.11 0.58 7.21
C THR A 459 -0.68 1.38 8.38
N THR A 460 0.18 2.01 9.17
CA THR A 460 -0.23 3.10 10.06
C THR A 460 0.01 4.41 9.32
N HIS A 461 -1.07 5.09 8.95
CA HIS A 461 -0.99 6.50 8.64
C HIS A 461 -0.16 7.18 9.74
N TRP A 462 0.57 8.26 9.44
CA TRP A 462 0.66 9.33 10.44
C TRP A 462 -0.74 9.96 10.63
N ASN A 463 -1.81 9.15 10.81
CA ASN A 463 -3.07 9.56 11.46
C ASN A 463 -2.73 9.64 12.94
N ASN A 464 -1.88 10.61 13.22
CA ASN A 464 -1.80 11.18 14.51
C ASN A 464 -2.25 12.62 14.26
N SER A 465 -3.57 12.75 14.03
CA SER A 465 -4.35 13.88 14.57
C SER A 465 -4.06 14.11 16.09
N PHE A 466 -3.32 13.18 16.70
CA PHE A 466 -2.66 13.21 18.00
C PHE A 466 -1.14 12.99 17.87
N TYR A 467 -0.34 14.05 17.72
CA TYR A 467 1.10 13.88 17.97
C TYR A 467 1.29 13.52 19.45
N SER A 468 1.71 12.28 19.72
CA SER A 468 2.12 11.88 21.06
C SER A 468 3.33 12.72 21.50
N LEU A 469 3.54 12.82 22.81
CA LEU A 469 4.69 13.51 23.38
C LEU A 469 6.02 12.94 22.83
N GLU A 470 6.04 11.64 22.57
CA GLU A 470 7.19 10.92 22.00
C GLU A 470 7.42 11.28 20.52
N ASN A 471 6.36 11.43 19.72
CA ASN A 471 6.48 11.90 18.34
C ASN A 471 6.96 13.36 18.29
N MET A 472 6.43 14.22 19.16
CA MET A 472 6.92 15.60 19.28
C MET A 472 8.37 15.66 19.75
N SER A 473 8.77 14.81 20.71
CA SER A 473 10.15 14.70 21.18
C SER A 473 11.10 14.28 20.06
N ARG A 474 10.76 13.24 19.30
CA ARG A 474 11.56 12.78 18.16
C ARG A 474 11.71 13.85 17.09
N LEU A 475 10.64 14.57 16.77
CA LEU A 475 10.70 15.69 15.83
C LEU A 475 11.65 16.77 16.35
N LEU A 476 11.49 17.22 17.60
CA LEU A 476 12.36 18.22 18.22
C LEU A 476 13.81 17.77 18.33
N HIS A 477 14.05 16.48 18.59
CA HIS A 477 15.38 15.90 18.65
C HIS A 477 16.03 15.92 17.27
N ILE A 478 15.35 15.48 16.20
CA ILE A 478 15.87 15.57 14.82
C ILE A 478 16.29 17.01 14.49
N LEU A 479 15.46 17.99 14.89
CA LEU A 479 15.74 19.41 14.66
C LEU A 479 16.90 19.95 15.52
N ALA A 480 17.10 19.44 16.74
CA ALA A 480 18.21 19.82 17.61
C ALA A 480 19.55 19.25 17.11
N THR A 481 19.54 17.97 16.68
CA THR A 481 20.76 17.27 16.23
C THR A 481 21.36 17.86 14.95
N GLU A 482 20.54 18.39 14.04
CA GLU A 482 21.04 19.03 12.80
C GLU A 482 21.63 20.43 13.03
N ASN A 483 21.38 21.04 14.21
CA ASN A 483 21.92 22.34 14.61
C ASN A 483 23.06 22.21 15.65
N ASP A 484 23.66 21.02 15.80
CA ASP A 484 24.69 20.68 16.80
C ASP A 484 24.25 20.81 18.27
N TYR A 485 22.95 20.80 18.55
CA TYR A 485 22.42 20.79 19.92
C TYR A 485 22.00 19.37 20.33
N HIS A 486 22.70 18.81 21.32
CA HIS A 486 22.28 17.55 21.95
C HIS A 486 21.31 17.83 23.11
N LEU A 487 20.02 17.61 22.88
CA LEU A 487 18.99 17.66 23.92
C LEU A 487 18.49 16.24 24.23
N PRO A 488 18.59 15.77 25.48
CA PRO A 488 17.96 14.52 25.92
C PRO A 488 16.44 14.55 25.73
N ASP A 489 15.86 13.43 25.28
CA ASP A 489 14.41 13.30 25.08
C ASP A 489 13.60 13.68 26.34
N ASP A 490 14.12 13.37 27.52
CA ASP A 490 13.49 13.69 28.81
C ASP A 490 13.35 15.19 29.05
N ASP A 491 14.34 15.99 28.63
CA ASP A 491 14.34 17.45 28.82
C ASP A 491 13.35 18.12 27.86
N ILE A 492 13.27 17.63 26.62
CA ILE A 492 12.29 18.05 25.62
C ILE A 492 10.87 17.75 26.13
N ILE A 493 10.66 16.53 26.62
CA ILE A 493 9.39 16.06 27.20
C ILE A 493 9.00 16.91 28.42
N GLN A 494 9.95 17.22 29.30
CA GLN A 494 9.71 18.03 30.50
C GLN A 494 9.39 19.48 30.13
N TYR A 495 10.03 20.02 29.10
CA TYR A 495 9.76 21.35 28.56
C TYR A 495 8.34 21.45 27.97
N LEU A 496 7.94 20.49 27.14
CA LEU A 496 6.58 20.41 26.57
C LEU A 496 5.51 20.36 27.67
N LYS A 497 5.75 19.56 28.72
CA LYS A 497 4.88 19.50 29.91
C LYS A 497 4.82 20.84 30.65
N LYS A 498 5.96 21.52 30.84
CA LYS A 498 6.05 22.83 31.51
C LYS A 498 5.28 23.92 30.77
N LYS A 499 5.29 23.88 29.43
CA LYS A 499 4.53 24.80 28.57
C LYS A 499 3.05 24.46 28.46
N LYS A 500 2.57 23.42 29.17
CA LYS A 500 1.19 22.92 29.12
C LYS A 500 0.74 22.56 27.70
N ILE A 501 1.67 22.08 26.87
CA ILE A 501 1.35 21.51 25.57
C ILE A 501 0.89 20.09 25.84
N ILE A 502 -0.38 19.96 26.20
CA ILE A 502 -1.01 18.69 26.55
C ILE A 502 -1.45 18.02 25.25
N PRO A 503 -1.09 16.74 24.99
CA PRO A 503 -1.58 16.01 23.84
C PRO A 503 -3.02 15.56 24.10
N GLN A 504 -3.96 16.52 24.10
CA GLN A 504 -5.37 16.23 23.92
C GLN A 504 -5.92 17.20 22.90
N GLU A 505 -6.43 16.61 21.82
CA GLU A 505 -7.05 17.24 20.65
C GLU A 505 -6.22 18.39 20.07
N ILE A 506 -5.45 18.10 19.01
CA ILE A 506 -4.88 19.16 18.21
C ILE A 506 -6.02 19.82 17.41
N THR A 507 -6.78 20.66 18.09
CA THR A 507 -7.59 21.70 17.46
C THR A 507 -6.65 22.77 16.90
N ARG A 508 -7.15 23.60 15.98
CA ARG A 508 -6.41 24.69 15.31
C ARG A 508 -5.53 25.55 16.25
N MET A 509 -5.87 25.69 17.54
CA MET A 509 -5.05 26.41 18.54
C MET A 509 -3.76 25.70 18.95
N ASN A 510 -3.72 24.37 18.98
CA ASN A 510 -2.54 23.59 19.39
C ASN A 510 -1.50 23.45 18.26
N ARG A 511 -1.94 23.55 16.99
CA ARG A 511 -1.05 23.62 15.82
C ARG A 511 -0.23 24.91 15.81
N ILE A 512 -0.86 26.04 16.16
CA ILE A 512 -0.20 27.34 16.31
C ILE A 512 0.84 27.32 17.44
N GLN A 513 0.58 26.61 18.56
CA GLN A 513 1.55 26.44 19.65
C GLN A 513 2.77 25.60 19.24
N PHE A 514 2.58 24.55 18.43
CA PHE A 514 3.69 23.75 17.88
C PHE A 514 4.53 24.56 16.89
N ILE A 515 3.89 25.33 16.00
CA ILE A 515 4.54 26.26 15.07
C ILE A 515 5.32 27.34 15.85
N TRP A 516 4.73 27.89 16.91
CA TRP A 516 5.42 28.82 17.82
C TRP A 516 6.63 28.16 18.49
N LEU A 517 6.55 26.88 18.87
CA LEU A 517 7.67 26.15 19.46
C LEU A 517 8.82 25.94 18.45
N LEU A 518 8.48 25.63 17.19
CA LEU A 518 9.44 25.55 16.10
C LEU A 518 10.13 26.90 15.83
N GLN A 519 9.38 28.00 15.86
CA GLN A 519 9.93 29.36 15.67
C GLN A 519 10.80 29.84 16.84
N ASN A 520 10.54 29.38 18.06
CA ASN A 520 11.26 29.82 19.27
C ASN A 520 12.33 28.82 19.75
N LEU A 521 12.64 27.77 18.98
CA LEU A 521 13.75 26.86 19.29
C LEU A 521 15.10 27.60 19.35
N GLU A 522 15.30 28.66 18.54
CA GLU A 522 16.50 29.52 18.65
C GLU A 522 16.53 30.32 19.96
N ILE A 523 15.38 30.78 20.48
CA ILE A 523 15.28 31.56 21.73
C ILE A 523 15.41 30.66 22.98
N LEU A 524 15.22 29.35 22.84
CA LEU A 524 15.33 28.38 23.94
C LEU A 524 16.76 27.86 24.16
N LEU A 525 17.67 28.18 23.25
CA LEU A 525 19.06 27.71 23.23
C LEU A 525 20.07 28.81 23.61
N ASP A 526 19.59 30.02 23.91
CA ASP A 526 20.26 31.05 24.74
C ASP A 526 19.80 30.93 26.21
#